data_AF-A0A1M6WQ16-F1
#
_entry.id   AF-A0A1M6WQ16-F1
#
_cell.length_a   1.000
_cell.length_b   1.000
_cell.length_c   1.000
_cell.angle_alpha   90.00
_cell.angle_beta   90.00
_cell.angle_gamma   90.00
#
_symmetry.space_group_name_H-M   'P 1'
#
loop_
_entity.id
_entity.type
_entity.pdbx_description
1 polymer ?
#
loop_
_entity_poly.entity_id
_entity_poly.type
_entity_poly.pdbx_seq_one_letter_code
_entity_poly.pdbx_strand_id
1 'polypeptide(L)'
;MCRDDGRDTMCIPCKDRNCVQRRKQWTKGTQNLEYQTERLQKKLEQNIPIIWTKHLDDREIMRNISSLQSAEALKNGYCIWYNQTSEPQYGSVEKWIWLGYAKTGPKTYKPLHLVLSYSKDSDRIIVLTVYDPSVLYWMWNKTFEKRICWHKEHPIIEA
;
A
#
# COMPACT_ATOMS: atom_id res chain seq x y z
N MET A 1 16.16 -11.76 10.38
CA MET A 1 16.84 -10.49 10.10
C MET A 1 16.59 -10.11 8.65
N CYS A 2 16.09 -8.91 8.40
CA CYS A 2 16.08 -8.28 7.08
C CYS A 2 17.19 -7.24 7.12
N ARG A 3 18.32 -7.48 6.45
CA ARG A 3 19.37 -6.47 6.28
C ARG A 3 19.30 -5.98 4.84
N ASP A 4 19.26 -4.66 4.67
CA ASP A 4 19.32 -3.99 3.37
C ASP A 4 20.73 -3.42 3.20
N ASP A 5 21.60 -4.23 2.62
CA ASP A 5 23.01 -3.96 2.32
C ASP A 5 23.22 -3.39 0.90
N GLY A 6 22.15 -2.89 0.27
CA GLY A 6 22.24 -2.17 -1.01
C GLY A 6 22.57 -3.02 -2.22
N ARG A 7 22.57 -4.36 -2.10
CA ARG A 7 22.72 -5.29 -3.23
C ARG A 7 21.64 -6.36 -3.33
N ASP A 8 21.07 -6.80 -2.22
CA ASP A 8 19.84 -7.60 -2.22
C ASP A 8 19.32 -7.68 -0.79
N THR A 9 18.12 -7.18 -0.52
CA THR A 9 17.55 -7.20 0.84
C THR A 9 17.26 -8.64 1.26
N MET A 10 18.23 -9.32 1.88
CA MET A 10 18.07 -10.70 2.32
C MET A 10 17.34 -10.72 3.66
N CYS A 11 16.00 -10.64 3.60
CA CYS A 11 15.18 -11.14 4.70
C CYS A 11 15.40 -12.63 4.85
N ILE A 12 15.76 -13.09 6.05
CA ILE A 12 15.71 -14.51 6.41
C ILE A 12 14.39 -15.06 5.87
N PRO A 13 14.42 -16.02 4.93
CA PRO A 13 13.20 -16.57 4.36
C PRO A 13 12.34 -17.09 5.49
N CYS A 14 11.17 -16.47 5.65
CA CYS A 14 10.20 -16.88 6.62
C CYS A 14 9.79 -18.33 6.31
N LYS A 15 10.10 -19.26 7.23
CA LYS A 15 9.82 -20.70 7.05
C LYS A 15 8.36 -21.05 7.31
N ASP A 16 7.59 -20.12 7.88
CA ASP A 16 6.17 -20.28 8.13
C ASP A 16 5.35 -20.33 6.82
N ARG A 17 4.42 -21.28 6.74
CA ARG A 17 3.60 -21.54 5.54
C ARG A 17 2.75 -20.32 5.15
N ASN A 18 2.19 -19.60 6.11
CA ASN A 18 1.36 -18.41 5.83
C ASN A 18 2.21 -17.30 5.25
N CYS A 19 3.43 -17.14 5.76
CA CYS A 19 4.40 -16.18 5.30
C CYS A 19 4.83 -16.41 3.84
N VAL A 20 5.13 -17.67 3.49
CA VAL A 20 5.44 -18.07 2.11
C VAL A 20 4.25 -17.80 1.19
N GLN A 21 3.03 -18.12 1.63
CA GLN A 21 1.82 -17.85 0.85
C GLN A 21 1.59 -16.35 0.61
N ARG A 22 1.74 -15.52 1.65
CA ARG A 22 1.63 -14.05 1.54
C ARG A 22 2.67 -13.47 0.58
N ARG A 23 3.92 -13.96 0.64
CA ARG A 23 4.96 -13.56 -0.32
C ARG A 23 4.57 -13.93 -1.76
N LYS A 24 4.10 -15.16 -2.00
CA LYS A 24 3.66 -15.59 -3.33
C LYS A 24 2.51 -14.73 -3.86
N GLN A 25 1.52 -14.42 -3.02
CA GLN A 25 0.41 -13.52 -3.38
C GLN A 25 0.90 -12.11 -3.68
N TRP A 26 1.84 -11.60 -2.88
CA TRP A 26 2.46 -10.30 -3.12
C TRP A 26 3.15 -10.24 -4.48
N THR A 27 4.00 -11.21 -4.80
CA THR A 27 4.74 -11.27 -6.07
C THR A 27 3.82 -11.33 -7.30
N LYS A 28 2.67 -12.00 -7.20
CA LYS A 28 1.67 -11.98 -8.27
C LYS A 28 1.11 -10.57 -8.48
N GLY A 29 0.82 -9.86 -7.39
CA GLY A 29 0.27 -8.51 -7.45
C GLY A 29 1.27 -7.42 -7.83
N THR A 30 2.57 -7.73 -7.90
CA THR A 30 3.60 -6.81 -8.41
C THR A 30 3.84 -6.94 -9.91
N GLN A 31 3.01 -7.69 -10.63
CA GLN A 31 3.09 -7.82 -12.09
C GLN A 31 2.33 -6.67 -12.76
N ASN A 32 2.88 -6.13 -13.85
CA ASN A 32 2.27 -5.08 -14.68
C ASN A 32 1.87 -3.80 -13.90
N LEU A 33 2.69 -3.37 -12.93
CA LEU A 33 2.39 -2.22 -12.07
C LEU A 33 2.27 -0.90 -12.84
N GLU A 34 3.05 -0.70 -13.91
CA GLU A 34 2.95 0.48 -14.78
C GLU A 34 1.56 0.58 -15.43
N TYR A 35 1.10 -0.51 -16.05
CA TYR A 35 -0.25 -0.59 -16.61
C TYR A 35 -1.33 -0.32 -15.56
N GLN A 36 -1.20 -0.86 -14.34
CA GLN A 36 -2.17 -0.60 -13.27
C GLN A 36 -2.10 0.84 -12.75
N THR A 37 -0.93 1.48 -12.83
CA THR A 37 -0.75 2.90 -12.50
C THR A 37 -1.50 3.77 -13.49
N GLU A 38 -1.24 3.62 -14.79
CA GLU A 38 -1.92 4.36 -15.86
C GLU A 38 -3.43 4.17 -15.80
N ARG A 39 -3.88 2.93 -15.56
CA ARG A 39 -5.29 2.59 -15.50
C ARG A 39 -6.02 3.29 -14.35
N LEU A 40 -5.40 3.36 -13.16
CA LEU A 40 -6.00 4.07 -12.02
C LEU A 40 -5.91 5.60 -12.20
N GLN A 41 -4.82 6.13 -12.76
CA GLN A 41 -4.72 7.55 -13.10
C GLN A 41 -5.83 7.98 -14.06
N LYS A 42 -6.08 7.23 -15.12
CA LYS A 42 -7.18 7.47 -16.05
C LYS A 42 -8.56 7.48 -15.36
N LYS A 43 -8.77 6.60 -14.38
CA LYS A 43 -9.99 6.59 -13.56
C LYS A 43 -10.13 7.85 -12.70
N LEU A 44 -9.04 8.33 -12.12
CA LEU A 44 -9.01 9.57 -11.34
C LEU A 44 -9.29 10.79 -12.22
N GLU A 45 -8.82 10.80 -13.47
CA GLU A 45 -9.11 11.85 -14.45
C GLU A 45 -10.59 11.90 -14.89
N GLN A 46 -11.30 10.76 -14.81
CA GLN A 46 -12.71 10.64 -15.16
C GLN A 46 -13.66 11.23 -14.10
N ASN A 47 -13.15 11.84 -13.02
CA ASN A 47 -13.93 12.36 -11.89
C ASN A 47 -14.85 11.31 -11.23
N ILE A 48 -14.43 10.05 -11.23
CA ILE A 48 -15.12 8.97 -10.52
C ILE A 48 -15.20 9.31 -9.02
N PRO A 49 -16.35 9.08 -8.34
CA PRO A 49 -16.49 9.37 -6.92
C PRO A 49 -15.43 8.66 -6.07
N ILE A 50 -14.78 9.42 -5.18
CA ILE A 50 -13.79 8.91 -4.22
C ILE A 50 -14.39 8.94 -2.82
N ILE A 51 -14.59 7.77 -2.23
CA ILE A 51 -15.13 7.60 -0.89
C ILE A 51 -14.00 7.26 0.08
N TRP A 52 -13.89 8.02 1.15
CA TRP A 52 -12.92 7.77 2.23
C TRP A 52 -13.63 6.99 3.32
N THR A 53 -13.23 5.74 3.58
CA THR A 53 -13.85 4.97 4.65
C THR A 53 -13.49 5.56 6.02
N LYS A 54 -14.44 5.50 6.94
CA LYS A 54 -14.26 5.90 8.33
C LYS A 54 -13.77 4.73 9.20
N HIS A 55 -12.95 3.79 8.69
CA HIS A 55 -12.34 2.77 9.57
C HIS A 55 -11.34 3.47 10.51
N LEU A 56 -11.90 4.04 11.58
CA LEU A 56 -11.36 4.99 12.53
C LEU A 56 -10.92 4.31 13.84
N ASP A 57 -10.92 2.98 13.90
CA ASP A 57 -10.77 2.27 15.17
C ASP A 57 -9.33 1.83 15.49
N ASP A 58 -8.38 1.94 14.54
CA ASP A 58 -6.94 1.76 14.83
C ASP A 58 -6.18 3.10 14.78
N ARG A 59 -6.81 4.14 15.34
CA ARG A 59 -6.29 5.52 15.41
C ARG A 59 -4.94 5.69 16.10
N GLU A 60 -4.37 4.67 16.72
CA GLU A 60 -3.11 4.82 17.47
C GLU A 60 -1.87 4.95 16.56
N ILE A 61 -1.90 4.40 15.34
CA ILE A 61 -0.78 4.50 14.38
C ILE A 61 -0.99 5.66 13.37
N MET A 62 -2.22 6.18 13.24
CA MET A 62 -2.61 7.19 12.23
C MET A 62 -2.67 8.64 12.73
N ARG A 63 -2.15 8.97 13.94
CA ARG A 63 -2.39 10.27 14.62
C ARG A 63 -1.88 11.55 13.91
N ASN A 64 -1.40 11.54 12.65
CA ASN A 64 -0.93 12.77 11.98
C ASN A 64 -1.01 12.79 10.44
N ILE A 65 -1.99 12.14 9.82
CA ILE A 65 -2.21 12.22 8.36
C ILE A 65 -3.50 13.00 8.09
N SER A 66 -3.38 14.17 7.48
CA SER A 66 -4.55 14.99 7.12
C SER A 66 -5.18 14.52 5.81
N SER A 67 -6.45 14.87 5.60
CA SER A 67 -7.14 14.64 4.32
C SER A 67 -6.42 15.27 3.12
N LEU A 68 -5.83 16.45 3.32
CA LEU A 68 -5.02 17.13 2.29
C LEU A 68 -3.79 16.32 1.92
N GLN A 69 -3.07 15.79 2.91
CA GLN A 69 -1.91 14.93 2.67
C GLN A 69 -2.28 13.65 1.93
N SER A 70 -3.40 13.04 2.31
CA SER A 70 -3.92 11.86 1.61
C SER A 70 -4.32 12.16 0.17
N ALA A 71 -4.96 13.31 -0.09
CA ALA A 71 -5.34 13.73 -1.44
C ALA A 71 -4.12 14.05 -2.32
N GLU A 72 -3.10 14.69 -1.76
CA GLU A 72 -1.83 14.95 -2.45
C GLU A 72 -1.14 13.64 -2.84
N ALA A 73 -1.03 12.69 -1.91
CA ALA A 73 -0.45 11.38 -2.14
C ALA A 73 -1.25 10.54 -3.15
N LEU A 74 -2.59 10.64 -3.14
CA LEU A 74 -3.41 9.99 -4.17
C LEU A 74 -3.11 10.56 -5.56
N LYS A 75 -3.00 11.89 -5.66
CA LYS A 75 -2.78 12.61 -6.94
C LYS A 75 -1.41 12.33 -7.56
N ASN A 76 -0.36 12.21 -6.75
CA ASN A 76 1.02 12.12 -7.23
C ASN A 76 1.65 10.73 -7.12
N GLY A 77 0.89 9.73 -6.68
CA GLY A 77 1.42 8.39 -6.44
C GLY A 77 1.39 7.47 -7.67
N TYR A 78 1.77 6.22 -7.41
CA TYR A 78 1.80 5.13 -8.38
C TYR A 78 1.49 3.79 -7.70
N CYS A 79 1.14 2.79 -8.52
CA CYS A 79 0.80 1.46 -8.03
C CYS A 79 2.06 0.70 -7.62
N ILE A 80 2.09 0.17 -6.39
CA ILE A 80 3.15 -0.72 -5.91
C ILE A 80 2.67 -2.16 -5.68
N TRP A 81 1.35 -2.37 -5.68
CA TRP A 81 0.73 -3.68 -5.65
C TRP A 81 -0.70 -3.60 -6.15
N TYR A 82 -1.13 -4.60 -6.92
CA TYR A 82 -2.49 -4.73 -7.43
C TYR A 82 -3.03 -6.14 -7.20
N ASN A 83 -4.32 -6.26 -6.97
CA ASN A 83 -5.01 -7.54 -7.02
C ASN A 83 -6.45 -7.37 -7.48
N GLN A 84 -6.97 -8.41 -8.12
CA GLN A 84 -8.35 -8.51 -8.54
C GLN A 84 -8.94 -9.77 -7.94
N THR A 85 -10.00 -9.62 -7.17
CA THR A 85 -10.77 -10.73 -6.61
C THR A 85 -12.19 -10.71 -7.14
N SER A 86 -12.85 -11.87 -7.11
CA SER A 86 -14.29 -11.95 -7.31
C SER A 86 -14.93 -12.17 -5.94
N GLU A 87 -15.77 -11.25 -5.51
CA GLU A 87 -16.53 -11.34 -4.27
C GLU A 87 -18.01 -11.60 -4.61
N PRO A 88 -18.66 -12.64 -4.04
CA PRO A 88 -20.03 -13.02 -4.41
C PRO A 88 -21.06 -11.88 -4.35
N GLN A 89 -20.84 -10.90 -3.46
CA GLN A 89 -21.76 -9.78 -3.23
C GLN A 89 -21.42 -8.53 -4.07
N TYR A 90 -20.19 -8.41 -4.55
CA TYR A 90 -19.67 -7.15 -5.14
C TYR A 90 -19.08 -7.33 -6.54
N GLY A 91 -19.19 -8.54 -7.08
CA GLY A 91 -18.60 -8.90 -8.36
C GLY A 91 -17.08 -8.81 -8.34
N SER A 92 -16.50 -8.32 -9.43
CA SER A 92 -15.06 -8.14 -9.48
C SER A 92 -14.63 -6.90 -8.70
N VAL A 93 -13.85 -7.14 -7.65
CA VAL A 93 -13.26 -6.11 -6.79
C VAL A 93 -11.78 -6.00 -7.08
N GLU A 94 -11.36 -4.79 -7.38
CA GLU A 94 -9.96 -4.43 -7.60
C GLU A 94 -9.41 -3.77 -6.35
N LYS A 95 -8.15 -4.07 -6.02
CA LYS A 95 -7.44 -3.49 -4.88
C LYS A 95 -6.07 -3.01 -5.32
N TRP A 96 -5.69 -1.81 -4.92
CA TRP A 96 -4.34 -1.26 -5.12
C TRP A 96 -3.72 -0.92 -3.78
N ILE A 97 -2.40 -1.06 -3.70
CA ILE A 97 -1.59 -0.27 -2.79
C ILE A 97 -0.90 0.80 -3.64
N TRP A 98 -1.20 2.04 -3.32
CA TRP A 98 -0.72 3.23 -4.01
C TRP A 98 0.31 3.93 -3.13
N LEU A 99 1.53 4.11 -3.62
CA LEU A 99 2.57 4.88 -2.94
C LEU A 99 2.56 6.29 -3.50
N GLY A 100 2.29 7.26 -2.64
CA GLY A 100 2.41 8.68 -2.94
C GLY A 100 3.22 9.41 -1.88
N TYR A 101 3.45 10.71 -2.11
CA TYR A 101 4.21 11.54 -1.18
C TYR A 101 3.40 12.76 -0.79
N ALA A 102 3.31 13.02 0.51
CA ALA A 102 2.63 14.19 1.03
C ALA A 102 3.63 15.20 1.58
N LYS A 103 3.42 16.48 1.27
CA LYS A 103 4.26 17.55 1.76
C LYS A 103 4.05 17.75 3.27
N THR A 104 5.14 17.87 4.02
CA THR A 104 5.12 18.12 5.47
C THR A 104 5.74 19.46 5.84
N GLY A 105 6.45 20.10 4.90
CA GLY A 105 7.14 21.37 5.10
C GLY A 105 7.87 21.83 3.83
N PRO A 106 8.66 22.92 3.91
CA PRO A 106 9.48 23.37 2.79
C PRO A 106 10.49 22.29 2.38
N LYS A 107 10.35 21.77 1.16
CA LYS A 107 11.20 20.70 0.59
C LYS A 107 11.22 19.38 1.40
N THR A 108 10.25 19.16 2.28
CA THR A 108 10.12 17.91 3.05
C THR A 108 8.83 17.20 2.71
N TYR A 109 8.94 15.89 2.47
CA TYR A 109 7.84 15.02 2.08
C TYR A 109 7.90 13.73 2.90
N LYS A 110 6.74 13.12 3.14
CA LYS A 110 6.63 11.78 3.73
C LYS A 110 5.97 10.82 2.74
N PRO A 111 6.42 9.55 2.67
CA PRO A 111 5.75 8.52 1.90
C PRO A 111 4.41 8.18 2.57
N LEU A 112 3.39 7.90 1.76
CA LEU A 112 2.10 7.40 2.23
C LEU A 112 1.68 6.22 1.34
N HIS A 113 1.26 5.13 1.98
CA HIS A 113 0.57 4.04 1.32
C HIS A 113 -0.94 4.21 1.48
N LEU A 114 -1.63 4.29 0.35
CA LEU A 114 -3.08 4.28 0.28
C LEU A 114 -3.54 2.90 -0.18
N VAL A 115 -4.42 2.27 0.58
CA VAL A 115 -5.09 1.04 0.14
C VAL A 115 -6.41 1.43 -0.50
N LEU A 116 -6.54 1.14 -1.79
CA LEU A 116 -7.67 1.54 -2.61
C LEU A 116 -8.46 0.31 -3.03
N SER A 117 -9.77 0.47 -3.15
CA SER A 117 -10.64 -0.53 -3.74
C SER A 117 -11.55 0.09 -4.81
N TYR A 118 -11.83 -0.67 -5.86
CA TYR A 118 -12.77 -0.30 -6.91
C TYR A 118 -13.65 -1.50 -7.23
N SER A 119 -14.96 -1.28 -7.33
CA SER A 119 -15.91 -2.26 -7.88
C SER A 119 -16.57 -1.65 -9.11
N LYS A 120 -16.55 -2.40 -10.22
CA LYS A 120 -17.10 -1.96 -11.51
C LYS A 120 -18.58 -1.63 -11.42
N ASP A 121 -19.33 -2.34 -10.58
CA ASP A 121 -20.79 -2.19 -10.47
C ASP A 121 -21.17 -0.88 -9.79
N SER A 122 -20.31 -0.44 -8.87
CA SER A 122 -20.54 0.76 -8.06
C SER A 122 -19.87 2.01 -8.63
N ASP A 123 -19.06 1.83 -9.68
CA ASP A 123 -18.17 2.78 -10.35
C ASP A 123 -17.66 3.89 -9.43
N ARG A 124 -16.97 3.48 -8.36
CA ARG A 124 -16.40 4.39 -7.36
C ARG A 124 -15.08 3.85 -6.82
N ILE A 125 -14.19 4.74 -6.45
CA ILE A 125 -12.95 4.41 -5.75
C ILE A 125 -13.18 4.59 -4.26
N ILE A 126 -12.83 3.57 -3.47
CA ILE A 126 -12.90 3.59 -2.02
C ILE A 126 -11.48 3.60 -1.48
N VAL A 127 -11.10 4.64 -0.74
CA VAL A 127 -9.87 4.67 0.04
C VAL A 127 -10.15 3.96 1.36
N LEU A 128 -9.62 2.75 1.50
CA LEU A 128 -9.83 1.88 2.65
C LEU A 128 -8.98 2.28 3.86
N THR A 129 -7.73 2.67 3.62
CA THR A 129 -6.82 3.17 4.67
C THR A 129 -5.67 3.96 4.05
N VAL A 130 -5.06 4.84 4.85
CA VAL A 130 -3.84 5.58 4.52
C VAL A 130 -2.88 5.46 5.69
N TYR A 131 -1.64 5.05 5.45
CA TYR A 131 -0.64 4.91 6.50
C TYR A 131 0.75 5.36 6.04
N ASP A 132 1.58 5.73 7.00
CA ASP A 132 3.00 6.02 6.78
C ASP A 132 3.80 4.71 6.87
N PRO A 133 4.37 4.20 5.76
CA PRO A 133 5.13 2.96 5.77
C PRO A 133 6.43 3.04 6.57
N SER A 134 6.93 4.23 6.90
CA SER A 134 8.16 4.41 7.69
C SER A 134 8.00 3.94 9.14
N VAL A 135 6.78 3.96 9.69
CA VAL A 135 6.48 3.40 11.03
C VAL A 135 6.75 1.89 11.06
N LEU A 136 6.62 1.23 9.91
CA LEU A 136 6.88 -0.20 9.73
C LEU A 136 8.04 -0.42 8.76
N TYR A 137 9.10 0.40 8.83
CA TYR A 137 10.20 0.40 7.87
C TYR A 137 10.83 -0.99 7.65
N TRP A 138 10.86 -1.84 8.68
CA TRP A 138 11.38 -3.22 8.61
C TRP A 138 10.58 -4.15 7.69
N MET A 139 9.35 -3.77 7.33
CA MET A 139 8.49 -4.50 6.40
C MET A 139 8.76 -4.16 4.95
N TRP A 140 9.41 -3.02 4.68
CA TRP A 140 9.56 -2.44 3.36
C TRP A 140 11.04 -2.23 3.00
N ASN A 141 11.35 -2.16 1.72
CA ASN A 141 12.68 -1.71 1.29
C ASN A 141 12.84 -0.20 1.58
N LYS A 142 14.06 0.33 1.42
CA LYS A 142 14.37 1.75 1.66
C LYS A 142 13.49 2.76 0.91
N THR A 143 12.96 2.40 -0.26
CA THR A 143 12.06 3.26 -1.06
C THR A 143 10.58 3.08 -0.72
N PHE A 144 10.25 2.17 0.20
CA PHE A 144 8.89 1.77 0.59
C PHE A 144 8.04 1.10 -0.51
N GLU A 145 8.58 0.91 -1.72
CA GLU A 145 7.87 0.33 -2.86
C GLU A 145 7.68 -1.18 -2.77
N LYS A 146 8.60 -1.89 -2.10
CA LYS A 146 8.62 -3.35 -2.07
C LYS A 146 8.52 -3.84 -0.64
N ARG A 147 7.53 -4.68 -0.38
CA ARG A 147 7.44 -5.41 0.88
C ARG A 147 8.52 -6.49 0.91
N ILE A 148 9.40 -6.42 1.91
CA ILE A 148 10.50 -7.35 2.12
C ILE A 148 10.21 -8.33 3.26
N CYS A 149 9.34 -7.97 4.22
CA CYS A 149 9.01 -8.82 5.35
C CYS A 149 7.50 -9.10 5.48
N TRP A 150 7.16 -10.32 5.89
CA TRP A 150 5.77 -10.80 6.04
C TRP A 150 5.43 -11.30 7.46
N HIS A 151 6.36 -11.16 8.40
CA HIS A 151 6.11 -11.41 9.83
C HIS A 151 5.08 -10.39 10.37
N LYS A 152 4.33 -10.78 11.40
CA LYS A 152 3.30 -9.91 12.03
C LYS A 152 3.91 -8.90 13.01
N GLU A 153 5.04 -9.22 13.61
CA GLU A 153 5.71 -8.40 14.62
C GLU A 153 7.15 -8.12 14.20
N HIS A 154 7.72 -7.01 14.70
CA HIS A 154 9.14 -6.78 14.56
C HIS A 154 9.85 -7.92 15.32
N PRO A 155 10.80 -8.65 14.69
CA PRO A 155 11.59 -9.62 15.43
C PRO A 155 12.39 -8.85 16.49
N ILE A 156 11.93 -8.89 17.75
CA ILE A 156 12.70 -8.40 18.89
C ILE A 156 13.88 -9.37 19.00
N ILE A 157 15.08 -8.83 18.89
CA ILE A 157 16.31 -9.58 19.17
C ILE A 157 16.45 -9.52 20.68
N GLU A 158 16.15 -10.61 21.39
CA GLU A 158 16.75 -10.82 22.70
C GLU A 158 18.26 -10.96 22.47
N ALA A 159 19.02 -10.03 23.03
CA ALA A 159 20.48 -9.99 22.96
C ALA A 159 21.10 -11.08 23.83
#